data_AF-A0A9X2B538-F1
#
_entry.id   AF-A0A9X2B538-F1
#
_cell.length_a   1.000
_cell.length_b   1.000
_cell.length_c   1.000
_cell.angle_alpha   90.00
_cell.angle_beta   90.00
_cell.angle_gamma   90.00
#
_symmetry.space_group_name_H-M   'P 1'
#
loop_
_entity.id
_entity.type
_entity.pdbx_description
1 polymer ?
#
loop_
_entity_poly.entity_id
_entity_poly.type
_entity_poly.pdbx_seq_one_letter_code
_entity_poly.pdbx_strand_id
1 'polypeptide(L)'
;MKKSLPQATLLDAKFSESELNKIHEQIFSNKEKLNQISIDIKYIATDIKNNKVGIGLYDANENNQNYLKNLYGDSLVFYEANDSQFITEGDTVTATYPIQGGPQLLNSTANLVCSTGFSAKKGTTYYVVTAGYCLAGTYFQPNTTASGRYSPGIAEGANVIENGFVDALLITSSSLVVSNKVYYQYVGAKSLTS
;
A
#
# COMPACT_ATOMS: atom_id res chain seq x y z
N MET A 1 -32.74 -7.79 -16.48
CA MET A 1 -31.95 -6.55 -16.45
C MET A 1 -30.49 -6.87 -16.73
N LYS A 2 -29.88 -6.34 -17.80
CA LYS A 2 -28.44 -6.50 -18.07
C LYS A 2 -27.68 -5.46 -17.23
N LYS A 3 -26.89 -5.90 -16.24
CA LYS A 3 -25.92 -5.04 -15.56
C LYS A 3 -24.82 -4.70 -16.57
N SER A 4 -24.62 -3.42 -16.88
CA SER A 4 -23.47 -3.00 -17.69
C SER A 4 -22.20 -3.24 -16.88
N LEU A 5 -21.17 -3.81 -17.51
CA LEU A 5 -19.86 -3.94 -16.87
C LEU A 5 -19.30 -2.53 -16.60
N PRO A 6 -18.59 -2.33 -15.47
CA PRO A 6 -17.92 -1.07 -15.20
C PRO A 6 -16.92 -0.79 -16.32
N GLN A 7 -16.97 0.42 -16.89
CA GLN A 7 -15.98 0.88 -17.86
C GLN A 7 -14.66 1.13 -17.15
N ALA A 8 -13.57 0.56 -17.68
CA ALA A 8 -12.22 0.89 -17.25
C ALA A 8 -11.81 2.23 -17.86
N THR A 9 -11.39 3.18 -17.03
CA THR A 9 -10.80 4.44 -17.48
C THR A 9 -9.28 4.26 -17.59
N LEU A 10 -8.73 4.49 -18.78
CA LEU A 10 -7.29 4.58 -18.97
C LEU A 10 -6.84 6.02 -18.70
N LEU A 11 -5.78 6.17 -17.93
CA LEU A 11 -5.17 7.46 -17.62
C LEU A 11 -3.75 7.47 -18.21
N ASP A 12 -3.39 8.58 -18.85
CA ASP A 12 -2.01 8.81 -19.28
C ASP A 12 -1.11 9.05 -18.07
N ALA A 13 0.05 8.38 -18.07
CA ALA A 13 1.02 8.44 -16.99
C ALA A 13 2.39 8.81 -17.54
N LYS A 14 3.12 9.69 -16.84
CA LYS A 14 4.48 10.11 -17.23
C LYS A 14 5.51 9.01 -16.93
N PHE A 15 5.32 8.28 -15.84
CA PHE A 15 6.19 7.20 -15.40
C PHE A 15 5.41 5.88 -15.36
N SER A 16 6.04 4.79 -15.75
CA SER A 16 5.52 3.46 -15.46
C SER A 16 5.61 3.15 -13.96
N GLU A 17 4.81 2.21 -13.48
CA GLU A 17 4.90 1.71 -12.10
C GLU A 17 6.31 1.17 -11.79
N SER A 18 6.95 0.52 -12.76
CA SER A 18 8.31 0.01 -12.63
C SER A 18 9.33 1.14 -12.42
N GLU A 19 9.18 2.26 -13.13
CA GLU A 19 10.06 3.42 -12.95
C GLU A 19 9.86 4.09 -11.58
N LEU A 20 8.61 4.30 -11.16
CA LEU A 20 8.34 4.83 -9.81
C LEU A 20 8.89 3.89 -8.71
N ASN A 21 8.81 2.58 -8.93
CA ASN A 21 9.35 1.57 -8.03
C ASN A 21 10.89 1.60 -7.96
N LYS A 22 11.58 1.83 -9.07
CA LYS A 22 13.03 2.01 -9.08
C LYS A 22 13.45 3.24 -8.29
N ILE A 23 12.73 4.36 -8.46
CA ILE A 23 12.99 5.60 -7.70
C ILE A 23 12.77 5.36 -6.20
N HIS A 24 11.66 4.72 -5.83
CA HIS A 24 11.40 4.31 -4.45
C HIS A 24 12.58 3.50 -3.88
N GLU A 25 12.99 2.44 -4.57
CA GLU A 25 14.06 1.55 -4.11
C GLU A 25 15.40 2.27 -3.96
N GLN A 26 15.72 3.16 -4.90
CA GLN A 26 16.93 3.98 -4.83
C GLN A 26 16.92 4.87 -3.59
N ILE A 27 15.81 5.56 -3.33
CA ILE A 27 15.68 6.43 -2.14
C ILE A 27 15.75 5.61 -0.86
N PHE A 28 15.05 4.46 -0.82
CA PHE A 28 15.07 3.56 0.33
C PHE A 28 16.49 3.06 0.62
N SER A 29 17.22 2.64 -0.41
CA SER A 29 18.61 2.16 -0.27
C SER A 29 19.60 3.25 0.16
N ASN A 30 19.31 4.51 -0.13
CA ASN A 30 20.14 5.66 0.24
C ASN A 30 19.72 6.33 1.55
N LYS A 31 18.64 5.87 2.20
CA LYS A 31 18.05 6.50 3.39
C LYS A 31 19.09 6.82 4.48
N GLU A 32 19.95 5.86 4.80
CA GLU A 32 20.98 6.03 5.83
C GLU A 32 22.02 7.10 5.44
N LYS A 33 22.44 7.13 4.17
CA LYS A 33 23.37 8.14 3.64
C LYS A 33 22.74 9.53 3.63
N LEU A 34 21.45 9.63 3.34
CA LEU A 34 20.70 10.89 3.39
C LEU A 34 20.57 11.39 4.83
N ASN A 35 20.35 10.48 5.79
CA ASN A 35 20.32 10.85 7.21
C ASN A 35 21.67 11.39 7.71
N GLN A 36 22.80 10.87 7.20
CA GLN A 36 24.14 11.39 7.52
C GLN A 36 24.36 12.85 7.10
N ILE A 37 23.57 13.36 6.15
CA ILE A 37 23.58 14.77 5.72
C ILE A 37 22.34 15.54 6.20
N SER A 38 21.73 15.08 7.31
CA SER A 38 20.57 15.71 7.95
C SER A 38 19.29 15.73 7.11
N ILE A 39 19.17 14.84 6.11
CA ILE A 39 17.92 14.61 5.38
C ILE A 39 17.27 13.35 5.96
N ASP A 40 16.44 13.55 6.99
CA ASP A 40 15.72 12.46 7.66
C ASP A 40 14.43 12.13 6.91
N ILE A 41 14.50 11.10 6.07
CA ILE A 41 13.34 10.51 5.41
C ILE A 41 12.63 9.61 6.40
N LYS A 42 11.38 9.93 6.71
CA LYS A 42 10.56 9.09 7.59
C LYS A 42 9.83 8.00 6.82
N TYR A 43 9.26 8.32 5.66
CA TYR A 43 8.56 7.35 4.83
C TYR A 43 8.76 7.59 3.33
N ILE A 44 8.53 6.53 2.55
CA ILE A 44 8.56 6.52 1.09
C ILE A 44 7.33 5.75 0.61
N ALA A 45 6.53 6.35 -0.25
CA ALA A 45 5.32 5.74 -0.80
C ALA A 45 5.31 5.87 -2.32
N THR A 46 4.97 4.79 -3.03
CA THR A 46 4.74 4.87 -4.48
C THR A 46 3.27 5.11 -4.72
N ASP A 47 2.91 6.31 -5.17
CA ASP A 47 1.54 6.71 -5.46
C ASP A 47 1.26 6.47 -6.95
N ILE A 48 0.78 5.26 -7.24
CA ILE A 48 0.41 4.86 -8.60
C ILE A 48 -0.73 5.72 -9.14
N LYS A 49 -1.68 6.10 -8.28
CA LYS A 49 -2.87 6.88 -8.66
C LYS A 49 -2.48 8.27 -9.17
N ASN A 50 -1.55 8.92 -8.48
CA ASN A 50 -1.07 10.26 -8.84
C ASN A 50 0.21 10.25 -9.69
N ASN A 51 0.73 9.07 -10.03
CA ASN A 51 1.96 8.89 -10.81
C ASN A 51 3.21 9.57 -10.20
N LYS A 52 3.37 9.44 -8.88
CA LYS A 52 4.42 10.11 -8.08
C LYS A 52 5.03 9.18 -7.03
N VAL A 53 6.18 9.58 -6.47
CA VAL A 53 6.75 9.00 -5.25
C VAL A 53 6.63 10.02 -4.12
N GLY A 54 5.86 9.67 -3.09
CA GLY A 54 5.70 10.46 -1.88
C GLY A 54 6.85 10.25 -0.91
N ILE A 55 7.42 11.35 -0.41
CA ILE A 55 8.52 11.35 0.56
C ILE A 55 8.09 12.14 1.80
N GLY A 56 8.09 11.48 2.95
CA GLY A 56 7.96 12.18 4.23
C GLY A 56 9.31 12.62 4.76
N LEU A 57 9.48 13.91 4.99
CA LEU A 57 10.69 14.48 5.58
C LEU A 57 10.38 15.05 6.97
N TYR A 58 11.27 14.81 7.93
CA TYR A 58 11.17 15.47 9.25
C TYR A 58 11.26 16.99 9.13
N ASP A 59 12.17 17.47 8.27
CA ASP A 59 12.29 18.86 7.86
C ASP A 59 12.16 18.96 6.34
N ALA A 60 10.94 19.28 5.90
CA ALA A 60 10.59 19.42 4.49
C ALA A 60 10.97 20.80 3.91
N ASN A 61 12.06 21.43 4.36
CA ASN A 61 12.53 22.69 3.79
C ASN A 61 12.89 22.58 2.29
N GLU A 62 12.91 23.74 1.62
CA GLU A 62 13.14 23.83 0.17
C GLU A 62 14.49 23.27 -0.26
N ASN A 63 15.54 23.41 0.56
CA ASN A 63 16.87 22.90 0.26
C ASN A 63 16.88 21.37 0.20
N ASN A 64 16.26 20.70 1.17
CA ASN A 64 16.15 19.24 1.21
C ASN A 64 15.30 18.71 0.05
N GLN A 65 14.19 19.37 -0.26
CA GLN A 65 13.34 19.01 -1.39
C GLN A 65 14.07 19.15 -2.72
N ASN A 66 14.79 20.26 -2.94
CA ASN A 66 15.54 20.51 -4.16
C ASN A 66 16.72 19.54 -4.30
N TYR A 67 17.41 19.23 -3.20
CA TYR A 67 18.47 18.21 -3.20
C TYR A 67 17.93 16.85 -3.66
N LEU A 68 16.80 16.40 -3.12
CA LEU A 68 16.19 15.12 -3.49
C LEU A 68 15.63 15.13 -4.92
N LYS A 69 15.01 16.23 -5.38
CA LYS A 69 14.58 16.39 -6.78
C LYS A 69 15.76 16.33 -7.74
N ASN A 70 16.88 16.95 -7.41
CA ASN A 70 18.09 16.91 -8.25
C ASN A 70 18.67 15.50 -8.36
N LEU A 71 18.58 14.69 -7.30
CA LEU A 71 19.07 13.31 -7.28
C LEU A 71 18.15 12.32 -7.98
N TYR A 72 16.83 12.43 -7.78
CA TYR A 72 15.86 11.40 -8.14
C TYR A 72 14.80 11.84 -9.16
N GLY A 73 14.79 13.12 -9.51
CA GLY A 73 13.90 13.72 -10.51
C GLY A 73 12.59 14.30 -9.96
N ASP A 74 11.79 14.87 -10.87
CA ASP A 74 10.56 15.61 -10.55
C ASP A 74 9.33 14.72 -10.29
N SER A 75 9.52 13.40 -10.16
CA SER A 75 8.46 12.47 -9.76
C SER A 75 8.16 12.53 -8.27
N LEU A 76 8.95 13.27 -7.48
CA LEU A 76 8.79 13.37 -6.04
C LEU A 76 7.69 14.36 -5.66
N VAL A 77 6.93 13.98 -4.63
CA VAL A 77 6.07 14.88 -3.86
C VAL A 77 6.47 14.77 -2.39
N PHE A 78 6.61 15.90 -1.73
CA PHE A 78 7.11 15.97 -0.36
C PHE A 78 5.98 16.26 0.62
N TYR A 79 6.10 15.65 1.78
CA TYR A 79 5.19 15.86 2.89
C TYR A 79 6.02 16.15 4.13
N GLU A 80 5.66 17.22 4.83
CA GLU A 80 6.18 17.42 6.17
C GLU A 80 5.66 16.32 7.07
N ALA A 81 6.59 15.69 7.78
CA ALA A 81 6.34 14.54 8.61
C ALA A 81 6.82 14.86 10.02
N ASN A 82 5.90 15.00 10.96
CA ASN A 82 6.25 15.13 12.37
C ASN A 82 6.04 13.81 13.12
N ASP A 83 6.78 13.59 14.21
CA ASP A 83 6.71 12.36 15.00
C ASP A 83 5.29 12.07 15.53
N SER A 84 4.44 13.10 15.67
CA SER A 84 3.02 12.97 16.05
C SER A 84 2.05 12.56 14.93
N GLN A 85 2.46 12.66 13.66
CA GLN A 85 1.69 12.25 12.48
C GLN A 85 1.97 10.80 12.08
N PHE A 86 3.01 10.21 12.67
CA PHE A 86 3.22 8.78 12.61
C PHE A 86 2.33 8.13 13.65
N ILE A 87 1.23 7.54 13.20
CA ILE A 87 0.63 6.48 14.00
C ILE A 87 1.73 5.41 14.08
N THR A 88 2.18 5.16 15.30
CA THR A 88 3.11 4.10 15.69
C THR A 88 2.88 2.83 14.88
N GLU A 89 3.95 2.09 14.61
CA GLU A 89 3.86 0.69 14.14
C GLU A 89 2.60 0.00 14.70
N GLY A 90 1.68 -0.41 13.82
CA GLY A 90 0.42 -1.04 14.23
C GLY A 90 -0.88 -0.36 13.83
N ASP A 91 -0.89 0.71 13.00
CA ASP A 91 -2.14 1.10 12.32
C ASP A 91 -2.57 0.01 11.34
N THR A 92 -3.52 -0.82 11.77
CA THR A 92 -4.14 -1.82 10.92
C THR A 92 -5.43 -1.31 10.28
N VAL A 93 -6.00 -0.19 10.69
CA VAL A 93 -7.37 0.20 10.32
C VAL A 93 -7.42 1.17 9.13
N THR A 94 -6.29 1.72 8.71
CA THR A 94 -6.19 2.52 7.47
C THR A 94 -6.06 1.63 6.23
N ALA A 95 -6.80 1.96 5.18
CA ALA A 95 -6.73 1.26 3.89
C ALA A 95 -5.43 1.59 3.14
N THR A 96 -4.73 0.56 2.67
CA THR A 96 -3.48 0.60 1.90
C THR A 96 -3.69 0.19 0.44
N TYR A 97 -3.19 1.01 -0.49
CA TYR A 97 -3.14 0.66 -1.91
C TYR A 97 -1.76 0.95 -2.51
N PRO A 98 -1.04 -0.05 -3.05
CA PRO A 98 -1.36 -1.48 -3.02
C PRO A 98 -1.33 -2.07 -1.60
N ILE A 99 -1.96 -3.23 -1.40
CA ILE A 99 -2.07 -3.90 -0.11
C ILE A 99 -0.73 -4.49 0.33
N GLN A 100 -0.50 -4.44 1.64
CA GLN A 100 0.74 -4.84 2.30
C GLN A 100 0.43 -5.80 3.45
N GLY A 101 1.46 -6.39 4.06
CA GLY A 101 1.30 -7.09 5.34
C GLY A 101 0.97 -6.14 6.48
N GLY A 102 0.05 -6.53 7.37
CA GLY A 102 -0.41 -5.77 8.54
C GLY A 102 -1.87 -5.29 8.46
N PRO A 103 -2.26 -4.48 7.45
CA PRO A 103 -3.58 -3.87 7.33
C PRO A 103 -4.75 -4.83 7.46
N GLN A 104 -5.82 -4.33 8.08
CA GLN A 104 -7.04 -5.04 8.39
C GLN A 104 -7.81 -5.41 7.12
N LEU A 105 -8.41 -6.58 7.18
CA LEU A 105 -9.33 -7.16 6.21
C LEU A 105 -10.65 -7.50 6.91
N LEU A 106 -11.75 -7.00 6.40
CA LEU A 106 -13.10 -7.38 6.80
C LEU A 106 -13.62 -8.46 5.84
N ASN A 107 -13.84 -9.67 6.34
CA ASN A 107 -14.63 -10.68 5.65
C ASN A 107 -16.11 -10.30 5.78
N SER A 108 -16.72 -9.80 4.70
CA SER A 108 -18.14 -9.37 4.74
C SER A 108 -19.11 -10.55 4.87
N THR A 109 -18.69 -11.75 4.48
CA THR A 109 -19.53 -12.96 4.50
C THR A 109 -19.62 -13.54 5.90
N ALA A 110 -18.48 -13.63 6.60
CA ALA A 110 -18.39 -14.19 7.95
C ALA A 110 -18.48 -13.12 9.06
N ASN A 111 -18.48 -11.83 8.70
CA ASN A 111 -18.35 -10.70 9.63
C ASN A 111 -17.13 -10.83 10.55
N LEU A 112 -16.00 -11.30 9.99
CA LEU A 112 -14.73 -11.49 10.69
C LEU A 112 -13.74 -10.40 10.31
N VAL A 113 -12.95 -10.00 11.29
CA VAL A 113 -11.84 -9.08 11.12
C VAL A 113 -10.54 -9.87 11.15
N CYS A 114 -9.72 -9.67 10.12
CA CYS A 114 -8.43 -10.30 9.93
C CYS A 114 -7.37 -9.28 9.57
N SER A 115 -6.12 -9.70 9.48
CA SER A 115 -5.02 -8.89 8.97
C SER A 115 -4.44 -9.51 7.72
N THR A 116 -3.96 -8.67 6.82
CA THR A 116 -3.16 -9.12 5.69
C THR A 116 -1.82 -9.66 6.21
N GLY A 117 -1.40 -10.84 5.77
CA GLY A 117 -0.08 -11.39 6.06
C GLY A 117 0.95 -10.89 5.07
N PHE A 118 0.84 -11.34 3.82
CA PHE A 118 1.77 -10.96 2.75
C PHE A 118 1.13 -11.09 1.37
N SER A 119 1.71 -10.43 0.38
CA SER A 119 1.34 -10.58 -1.03
C SER A 119 2.09 -11.76 -1.66
N ALA A 120 1.43 -12.54 -2.51
CA ALA A 120 2.02 -13.65 -3.24
C ALA A 120 1.62 -13.64 -4.72
N LYS A 121 2.36 -14.38 -5.56
CA LYS A 121 2.08 -14.56 -6.98
C LYS A 121 2.31 -16.02 -7.38
N LYS A 122 1.38 -16.61 -8.12
CA LYS A 122 1.52 -17.93 -8.75
C LYS A 122 1.13 -17.83 -10.22
N GLY A 123 2.09 -18.01 -11.13
CA GLY A 123 1.88 -17.78 -12.55
C GLY A 123 1.51 -16.31 -12.83
N THR A 124 0.36 -16.07 -13.46
CA THR A 124 -0.18 -14.72 -13.72
C THR A 124 -1.13 -14.23 -12.63
N THR A 125 -1.44 -15.06 -11.63
CA THR A 125 -2.41 -14.75 -10.58
C THR A 125 -1.71 -14.19 -9.35
N TYR A 126 -2.30 -13.14 -8.78
CA TYR A 126 -1.81 -12.46 -7.59
C TYR A 126 -2.72 -12.77 -6.40
N TYR A 127 -2.13 -12.79 -5.21
CA TYR A 127 -2.81 -13.21 -3.99
C TYR A 127 -2.48 -12.32 -2.83
N VAL A 128 -3.46 -12.10 -1.96
CA VAL A 128 -3.24 -11.66 -0.59
C VAL A 128 -3.35 -12.88 0.31
N VAL A 129 -2.31 -13.15 1.09
CA VAL A 129 -2.25 -14.28 2.02
C VAL A 129 -2.62 -13.79 3.41
N THR A 130 -3.55 -14.50 4.06
CA THR A 130 -3.94 -14.30 5.46
C THR A 130 -4.12 -15.66 6.14
N ALA A 131 -4.60 -15.68 7.38
CA ALA A 131 -4.84 -16.91 8.12
C ALA A 131 -6.08 -17.66 7.61
N GLY A 132 -6.06 -18.98 7.69
CA GLY A 132 -7.15 -19.87 7.28
C GLY A 132 -8.41 -19.72 8.13
N TYR A 133 -8.24 -19.38 9.41
CA TYR A 133 -9.35 -19.06 10.32
C TYR A 133 -10.15 -17.82 9.90
N CYS A 134 -9.67 -17.05 8.92
CA CYS A 134 -10.40 -15.92 8.34
C CYS A 134 -11.60 -16.33 7.47
N LEU A 135 -11.70 -17.64 7.15
CA LEU A 135 -12.77 -18.30 6.41
C LEU A 135 -12.94 -17.84 4.96
N ALA A 136 -13.62 -18.63 4.12
CA ALA A 136 -13.94 -18.19 2.77
C ALA A 136 -14.87 -16.96 2.78
N GLY A 137 -14.73 -16.07 1.81
CA GLY A 137 -15.59 -14.91 1.66
C GLY A 137 -15.03 -13.83 0.75
N THR A 138 -15.74 -12.69 0.71
CA THR A 138 -15.27 -11.47 0.06
C THR A 138 -14.62 -10.57 1.10
N TYR A 139 -13.43 -10.07 0.79
CA TYR A 139 -12.67 -9.23 1.69
C TYR A 139 -12.70 -7.77 1.28
N PHE A 140 -12.62 -6.90 2.28
CA PHE A 140 -12.56 -5.45 2.13
C PHE A 140 -11.56 -4.86 3.13
N GLN A 141 -10.79 -3.86 2.73
CA GLN A 141 -10.13 -3.02 3.73
C GLN A 141 -11.15 -2.06 4.36
N PRO A 142 -11.07 -1.80 5.68
CA PRO A 142 -11.87 -0.76 6.30
C PRO A 142 -11.49 0.59 5.69
N ASN A 143 -12.48 1.25 5.08
CA ASN A 143 -12.44 2.69 4.89
C ASN A 143 -13.54 3.29 5.77
N THR A 144 -13.31 4.50 6.27
CA THR A 144 -14.08 5.19 7.30
C THR A 144 -15.54 5.52 6.91
N THR A 145 -15.97 5.16 5.68
CA THR A 145 -17.35 5.32 5.21
C THR A 145 -17.79 4.17 4.29
N ALA A 146 -19.08 3.84 4.35
CA ALA A 146 -19.69 2.68 3.69
C ALA A 146 -19.61 2.67 2.15
N SER A 147 -19.34 3.81 1.51
CA SER A 147 -19.21 3.96 0.05
C SER A 147 -17.77 3.80 -0.48
N GLY A 148 -16.77 3.69 0.41
CA GLY A 148 -15.34 3.71 0.05
C GLY A 148 -14.59 2.39 0.24
N ARG A 149 -15.30 1.26 0.40
CA ARG A 149 -14.67 -0.04 0.67
C ARG A 149 -13.87 -0.53 -0.53
N TYR A 150 -12.56 -0.58 -0.37
CA TYR A 150 -11.64 -1.21 -1.31
C TYR A 150 -11.66 -2.72 -1.10
N SER A 151 -11.93 -3.49 -2.17
CA SER A 151 -11.88 -4.96 -2.10
C SER A 151 -10.55 -5.47 -2.65
N PRO A 152 -9.69 -6.08 -1.82
CA PRO A 152 -8.51 -6.78 -2.30
C PRO A 152 -8.85 -8.03 -3.12
N GLY A 153 -10.05 -8.59 -2.93
CA GLY A 153 -10.58 -9.67 -3.75
C GLY A 153 -11.43 -10.68 -2.98
N ILE A 154 -11.48 -11.91 -3.51
CA ILE A 154 -12.32 -13.01 -3.04
C ILE A 154 -11.41 -14.17 -2.62
N ALA A 155 -11.76 -14.87 -1.55
CA ALA A 155 -11.09 -16.10 -1.13
C ALA A 155 -11.05 -17.15 -2.27
N GLU A 156 -9.85 -17.61 -2.62
CA GLU A 156 -9.60 -18.75 -3.50
C GLU A 156 -8.97 -19.86 -2.68
N GLY A 157 -9.82 -20.72 -2.12
CA GLY A 157 -9.45 -21.80 -1.22
C GLY A 157 -9.24 -21.32 0.21
N ALA A 158 -10.25 -21.54 1.06
CA ALA A 158 -10.08 -21.48 2.50
C ALA A 158 -9.80 -22.90 3.01
N ASN A 159 -8.68 -23.08 3.71
CA ASN A 159 -8.31 -24.33 4.38
C ASN A 159 -8.28 -25.56 3.45
N VAL A 160 -7.09 -25.90 2.93
CA VAL A 160 -6.83 -27.31 2.58
C VAL A 160 -6.69 -28.08 3.90
N ILE A 161 -7.80 -28.60 4.43
CA ILE A 161 -7.77 -29.58 5.53
C ILE A 161 -7.70 -30.95 4.90
N GLU A 162 -6.51 -31.56 4.88
CA GLU A 162 -6.34 -32.98 5.18
C GLU A 162 -4.93 -33.18 5.81
N ASN A 163 -4.89 -33.42 7.12
CA ASN A 163 -3.78 -34.10 7.81
C ASN A 163 -2.39 -33.39 7.90
N GLY A 164 -2.34 -32.06 7.96
CA GLY A 164 -1.12 -31.31 8.28
C GLY A 164 -1.37 -29.79 8.32
N PHE A 165 -1.37 -29.20 9.51
CA PHE A 165 -1.97 -27.90 9.82
C PHE A 165 -1.34 -26.70 9.09
N VAL A 166 -1.97 -26.25 8.00
CA VAL A 166 -1.67 -24.95 7.40
C VAL A 166 -2.87 -24.02 7.62
N ASP A 167 -2.76 -23.12 8.58
CA ASP A 167 -3.72 -22.05 8.85
C ASP A 167 -3.47 -20.88 7.89
N ALA A 168 -3.77 -21.09 6.61
CA ALA A 168 -3.60 -20.07 5.57
C ALA A 168 -4.79 -20.00 4.61
N LEU A 169 -5.03 -18.79 4.12
CA LEU A 169 -6.05 -18.44 3.14
C LEU A 169 -5.43 -17.58 2.05
N LEU A 170 -5.76 -17.89 0.81
CA LEU A 170 -5.43 -17.06 -0.35
C LEU A 170 -6.65 -16.25 -0.78
N ILE A 171 -6.46 -14.96 -1.01
CA ILE A 171 -7.48 -14.06 -1.57
C ILE A 171 -6.98 -13.67 -2.96
N THR A 172 -7.66 -14.12 -4.01
CA THR A 172 -7.31 -13.80 -5.40
C THR A 172 -7.37 -12.30 -5.61
N SER A 173 -6.40 -11.79 -6.34
CA SER A 173 -6.23 -10.37 -6.51
C SER A 173 -5.65 -9.99 -7.88
N SER A 174 -5.44 -8.70 -8.12
CA SER A 174 -4.79 -8.19 -9.32
C SER A 174 -3.38 -7.67 -9.02
N SER A 175 -2.55 -7.54 -10.06
CA SER A 175 -1.18 -7.00 -9.92
C SER A 175 -1.15 -5.59 -9.35
N LEU A 176 -2.22 -4.81 -9.55
CA LEU A 176 -2.33 -3.43 -9.08
C LEU A 176 -2.70 -3.35 -7.59
N VAL A 177 -3.29 -4.43 -7.06
CA VAL A 177 -3.84 -4.50 -5.71
C VAL A 177 -2.81 -4.98 -4.71
N VAL A 178 -1.82 -5.77 -5.14
CA VAL A 178 -0.85 -6.40 -4.24
C VAL A 178 0.54 -5.81 -4.36
N SER A 179 1.25 -5.75 -3.25
CA SER A 179 2.67 -5.43 -3.25
C SER A 179 3.44 -6.24 -2.23
N ASN A 180 4.65 -6.61 -2.59
CA ASN A 180 5.65 -7.23 -1.71
C ASN A 180 6.48 -6.19 -0.95
N LYS A 181 6.13 -4.90 -1.06
CA LYS A 181 6.81 -3.79 -0.38
C LYS A 181 5.98 -3.33 0.80
N VAL A 182 6.66 -2.99 1.89
CA VAL A 182 6.07 -2.26 3.01
C VAL A 182 6.13 -0.78 2.66
N TYR A 183 5.00 -0.17 2.31
CA TYR A 183 4.87 1.28 2.21
C TYR A 183 4.35 1.82 3.54
N TYR A 184 5.22 2.54 4.24
CA TYR A 184 4.79 3.38 5.34
C TYR A 184 3.74 4.36 4.83
N GLN A 185 2.50 4.23 5.32
CA GLN A 185 1.42 5.15 4.97
C GLN A 185 1.47 6.39 5.85
N TYR A 186 1.50 7.55 5.20
CA TYR A 186 1.21 8.82 5.84
C TYR A 186 -0.28 8.93 6.13
N VAL A 187 -0.62 8.94 7.41
CA VAL A 187 -1.99 9.12 7.94
C VAL A 187 -2.22 10.52 8.50
N GLY A 188 -1.23 11.42 8.35
CA GLY A 188 -1.37 12.82 8.74
C GLY A 188 -2.48 13.52 7.95
N ALA A 189 -3.27 14.36 8.63
CA ALA A 189 -4.18 15.28 7.96
C ALA A 189 -3.38 16.08 6.93
N LYS A 190 -3.85 16.10 5.67
CA LYS A 190 -3.29 16.95 4.61
C LYS A 190 -3.30 18.42 5.08
N SER A 191 -2.22 18.87 5.71
CA SER A 191 -1.88 20.27 5.73
C SER A 191 -1.31 20.59 4.35
N LEU A 192 -2.20 20.92 3.41
CA LEU A 192 -1.81 21.54 2.16
C LEU A 192 -1.41 22.98 2.49
N THR A 193 -0.19 23.18 2.96
CA THR A 193 0.47 24.48 2.82
C THR A 193 1.23 24.42 1.50
N SER A 194 0.53 24.87 0.45
CA SER A 194 1.14 25.40 -0.77
C SER A 194 1.98 26.62 -0.47
#